data_AF-A0A935BHS3-F1
#
_entry.id   AF-A0A935BHS3-F1
#
_cell.length_a   1.000
_cell.length_b   1.000
_cell.length_c   1.000
_cell.angle_alpha   90.00
_cell.angle_beta   90.00
_cell.angle_gamma   90.00
#
_symmetry.space_group_name_H-M   'P 1'
#
loop_
_entity.id
_entity.type
_entity.pdbx_description
1 polymer ?
#
loop_
_entity_poly.entity_id
_entity_poly.type
_entity_poly.pdbx_seq_one_letter_code
_entity_poly.pdbx_strand_id
1 'polypeptide(L)'
;MAINDLPVERIPSPGNKPNRNFEHRFFAAFAAVFVIAVLVGFGPTFYLKPLFNTPPIPRAIIWIHGFVMAAWVVLFVAQVYFISSKRIKVHQKLGIVGVIIAPLLVVTGLFLTIAAAKYGTAAAPPNIPPLSFMIVPFGDLLVFAVLFAAAMYYRKNSPNHKRLILLTMLCVCRPRSHDFPAD
;
A
#
# COMPACT_ATOMS: atom_id res chain seq x y z
N MET A 1 36.56 -40.08 0.00
CA MET A 1 35.38 -40.05 0.90
C MET A 1 35.86 -39.47 2.23
N ALA A 2 35.55 -38.18 2.49
CA ALA A 2 35.60 -37.46 3.78
C ALA A 2 35.90 -35.95 3.55
N ILE A 3 34.88 -35.15 3.25
CA ILE A 3 34.95 -33.66 3.27
C ILE A 3 33.81 -33.03 4.09
N ASN A 4 33.13 -33.82 4.94
CA ASN A 4 31.91 -33.38 5.64
C ASN A 4 32.09 -33.01 7.12
N ASP A 5 33.32 -32.98 7.64
CA ASP A 5 33.57 -32.80 9.08
C ASP A 5 34.12 -31.42 9.46
N LEU A 6 33.95 -30.40 8.62
CA LEU A 6 34.23 -29.04 9.07
C LEU A 6 33.12 -28.60 10.04
N PRO A 7 33.43 -28.31 11.32
CA PRO A 7 32.44 -27.80 12.25
C PRO A 7 31.94 -26.46 11.71
N VAL A 8 30.69 -26.42 11.26
CA VAL A 8 30.00 -25.17 10.96
C VAL A 8 29.86 -24.43 12.28
N GLU A 9 30.82 -23.57 12.57
CA GLU A 9 30.77 -22.64 13.68
C GLU A 9 29.49 -21.81 13.51
N ARG A 10 28.46 -22.15 14.30
CA ARG A 10 27.20 -21.42 14.31
C ARG A 10 27.54 -20.02 14.81
N ILE A 11 27.69 -19.07 13.88
CA ILE A 11 27.76 -17.66 14.24
C ILE A 11 26.54 -17.38 15.13
N PRO A 12 26.75 -16.95 16.39
CA PRO A 12 25.64 -16.62 17.26
C PRO A 12 24.82 -15.54 16.57
N SER A 13 23.61 -15.89 16.16
CA SER A 13 22.66 -14.92 15.61
C SER A 13 22.49 -13.85 16.67
N PRO A 14 22.82 -12.57 16.40
CA PRO A 14 22.69 -11.52 17.39
C PRO A 14 21.23 -11.52 17.82
N GLY A 15 21.01 -12.00 19.05
CA GLY A 15 19.71 -12.24 19.64
C GLY A 15 19.03 -10.94 20.01
N ASN A 16 18.89 -10.02 19.06
CA ASN A 16 18.14 -8.80 19.26
C ASN A 16 16.66 -9.15 19.06
N LYS A 17 16.02 -9.67 20.12
CA LYS A 17 14.57 -9.82 20.14
C LYS A 17 14.01 -8.42 19.86
N PRO A 18 13.26 -8.22 18.78
CA PRO A 18 12.79 -6.87 18.43
C PRO A 18 11.98 -6.33 19.61
N ASN A 19 12.30 -5.11 20.03
CA ASN A 19 11.61 -4.46 21.12
C ASN A 19 10.13 -4.28 20.72
N ARG A 20 9.24 -5.08 21.30
CA ARG A 20 7.82 -5.10 20.95
C ARG A 20 7.18 -3.70 21.06
N ASN A 21 7.62 -2.89 22.02
CA ASN A 21 7.13 -1.52 22.18
C ASN A 21 7.57 -0.61 21.03
N PHE A 22 8.80 -0.78 20.53
CA PHE A 22 9.28 -0.06 19.33
C PHE A 22 8.49 -0.49 18.09
N GLU A 23 8.24 -1.79 17.90
CA GLU A 23 7.40 -2.28 16.80
C GLU A 23 6.01 -1.62 16.84
N HIS A 24 5.32 -1.68 17.98
CA HIS A 24 3.98 -1.11 18.10
C HIS A 24 3.94 0.39 17.78
N ARG A 25 4.92 1.16 18.27
CA ARG A 25 5.04 2.60 17.99
C ARG A 25 5.36 2.87 16.52
N PHE A 26 6.21 2.06 15.90
CA PHE A 26 6.54 2.16 14.48
C PHE A 26 5.30 1.94 13.61
N PHE A 27 4.54 0.87 13.84
CA PHE A 27 3.31 0.60 13.08
C PHE A 27 2.26 1.69 13.26
N ALA A 28 2.11 2.25 14.48
CA ALA A 28 1.20 3.35 14.74
C ALA A 28 1.64 4.65 14.03
N ALA A 29 2.93 5.00 14.09
CA ALA A 29 3.49 6.16 13.40
C ALA A 29 3.35 6.01 11.88
N PHE A 30 3.64 4.82 11.33
CA PHE A 30 3.46 4.52 9.92
C PHE A 30 2.00 4.66 9.49
N ALA A 31 1.05 4.16 10.29
CA ALA A 31 -0.37 4.32 10.02
C ALA A 31 -0.79 5.79 9.97
N ALA A 32 -0.30 6.62 10.91
CA ALA A 32 -0.57 8.05 10.91
C ALA A 32 0.01 8.76 9.67
N VAL A 33 1.26 8.46 9.31
CA VAL A 33 1.91 9.01 8.11
C VAL A 33 1.16 8.59 6.84
N PHE A 34 0.73 7.32 6.76
CA PHE A 34 -0.01 6.81 5.61
C PHE A 34 -1.37 7.48 5.45
N VAL A 35 -2.10 7.73 6.55
CA VAL A 35 -3.34 8.51 6.51
C VAL A 35 -3.09 9.92 5.97
N ILE A 36 -2.05 10.60 6.46
CA ILE A 36 -1.69 11.94 5.98
C ILE A 36 -1.33 11.90 4.50
N ALA A 37 -0.52 10.93 4.06
CA ALA A 37 -0.13 10.77 2.67
C ALA A 37 -1.34 10.54 1.74
N VAL A 38 -2.32 9.75 2.18
CA VAL A 38 -3.58 9.56 1.45
C VAL A 38 -4.38 10.86 1.39
N LEU A 39 -4.54 11.59 2.50
CA LEU A 39 -5.26 12.86 2.50
C LEU A 39 -4.60 13.91 1.59
N VAL A 40 -3.26 13.99 1.60
CA VAL A 40 -2.50 14.89 0.72
C VAL A 40 -2.59 14.46 -0.74
N GLY A 41 -2.42 13.18 -1.03
CA GLY A 41 -2.45 12.63 -2.39
C GLY A 41 -3.81 12.71 -3.07
N PHE A 42 -4.89 12.53 -2.30
CA PHE A 42 -6.27 12.63 -2.81
C PHE A 42 -6.88 14.05 -2.68
N GLY A 43 -6.22 14.95 -1.95
CA GLY A 43 -6.56 16.37 -1.80
C GLY A 43 -6.94 17.06 -3.12
N PRO A 44 -6.03 17.14 -4.10
CA PRO A 44 -6.26 17.78 -5.40
C PRO A 44 -7.45 17.22 -6.18
N THR A 45 -7.70 15.91 -6.07
CA THR A 45 -8.70 15.19 -6.88
C THR A 45 -10.11 15.25 -6.28
N PHE A 46 -10.22 15.38 -4.95
CA PHE A 46 -11.50 15.38 -4.21
C PHE A 46 -11.84 16.72 -3.56
N TYR A 47 -10.96 17.23 -2.70
CA TYR A 47 -11.27 18.34 -1.79
C TYR A 47 -10.85 19.71 -2.33
N LEU A 48 -9.81 19.73 -3.17
CA LEU A 48 -9.22 20.95 -3.74
C LEU A 48 -9.50 21.07 -5.24
N LYS A 49 -10.46 20.32 -5.77
CA LYS A 49 -10.81 20.32 -7.20
C LYS A 49 -11.01 21.72 -7.82
N PRO A 50 -11.58 22.73 -7.12
CA PRO A 50 -11.68 24.09 -7.67
C PRO A 50 -10.33 24.80 -7.87
N LEU A 51 -9.29 24.35 -7.18
CA LEU A 51 -7.94 24.94 -7.20
C LEU A 51 -7.00 24.24 -8.20
N PHE A 52 -7.42 23.13 -8.80
CA PHE A 52 -6.61 22.32 -9.72
C PHE A 52 -7.38 22.00 -11.00
N ASN A 53 -6.74 22.18 -12.17
CA ASN A 53 -7.28 21.74 -13.46
C ASN A 53 -7.27 20.21 -13.56
N THR A 54 -8.26 19.55 -12.93
CA THR A 54 -8.37 18.09 -12.94
C THR A 54 -8.94 17.58 -14.27
N PRO A 55 -8.35 16.55 -14.88
CA PRO A 55 -8.87 15.93 -16.10
C PRO A 55 -10.32 15.42 -15.96
N PRO A 56 -11.09 15.35 -17.07
CA PRO A 56 -12.50 14.96 -17.05
C PRO A 56 -12.71 13.44 -16.91
N ILE A 57 -12.05 12.81 -15.94
CA ILE A 57 -12.27 11.40 -15.60
C ILE A 57 -13.69 11.24 -15.01
N PRO A 58 -14.44 10.18 -15.35
CA PRO A 58 -15.79 9.96 -14.82
C PRO A 58 -15.81 10.00 -13.29
N ARG A 59 -16.67 10.86 -12.72
CA ARG A 59 -16.70 11.08 -11.26
C ARG A 59 -16.97 9.79 -10.50
N ALA A 60 -17.86 8.94 -11.00
CA ALA A 60 -18.22 7.68 -10.34
C ALA A 60 -17.01 6.80 -10.03
N ILE A 61 -16.08 6.59 -10.98
CA ILE A 61 -14.92 5.71 -10.74
C ILE A 61 -13.94 6.32 -9.73
N ILE A 62 -13.75 7.63 -9.76
CA ILE A 62 -12.92 8.35 -8.78
C ILE A 62 -13.48 8.12 -7.37
N TRP A 63 -14.78 8.37 -7.17
CA TRP A 63 -15.45 8.18 -5.89
C TRP A 63 -15.42 6.74 -5.40
N ILE A 64 -15.71 5.77 -6.27
CA ILE A 64 -15.67 4.34 -5.92
C ILE A 64 -14.26 3.94 -5.49
N HIS A 65 -13.24 4.24 -6.28
CA HIS A 65 -11.86 3.91 -5.93
C HIS A 65 -11.42 4.62 -4.64
N GLY A 66 -11.78 5.90 -4.48
CA GLY A 66 -11.51 6.68 -3.28
C GLY A 66 -12.13 6.09 -2.02
N PHE A 67 -13.39 5.63 -2.08
CA PHE A 67 -14.04 4.97 -0.95
C PHE A 67 -13.41 3.62 -0.61
N VAL A 68 -13.08 2.81 -1.62
CA VAL A 68 -12.42 1.52 -1.42
C VAL A 68 -11.02 1.73 -0.79
N MET A 69 -10.28 2.74 -1.25
CA MET A 69 -8.98 3.12 -0.69
C MET A 69 -9.09 3.65 0.74
N ALA A 70 -10.08 4.50 1.02
CA ALA A 70 -10.35 4.96 2.38
C ALA A 70 -10.69 3.78 3.31
N ALA A 71 -11.53 2.85 2.86
CA ALA A 71 -11.87 1.65 3.61
C ALA A 71 -10.63 0.77 3.88
N TRP A 72 -9.72 0.66 2.92
CA TRP A 72 -8.44 -0.05 3.09
C TRP A 72 -7.55 0.57 4.16
N VAL A 73 -7.40 1.89 4.15
CA VAL A 73 -6.62 2.65 5.14
C VAL A 73 -7.22 2.49 6.53
N VAL A 74 -8.54 2.67 6.67
CA VAL A 74 -9.26 2.51 7.93
C VAL A 74 -9.10 1.08 8.46
N LEU A 75 -9.22 0.08 7.58
CA LEU A 75 -9.03 -1.31 7.96
C LEU A 75 -7.59 -1.54 8.47
N PHE A 76 -6.57 -1.02 7.78
CA PHE A 76 -5.18 -1.15 8.24
C PHE A 76 -4.97 -0.56 9.65
N VAL A 77 -5.46 0.66 9.89
CA VAL A 77 -5.40 1.31 11.21
C VAL A 77 -6.09 0.43 12.26
N ALA A 78 -7.29 -0.06 11.96
CA ALA A 78 -8.03 -0.96 12.85
C ALA A 78 -7.24 -2.26 13.14
N GLN A 79 -6.59 -2.85 12.13
CA GLN A 79 -5.77 -4.05 12.30
C GLN A 79 -4.57 -3.81 13.22
N VAL A 80 -3.88 -2.66 13.08
CA VAL A 80 -2.78 -2.25 13.97
C VAL A 80 -3.29 -2.01 15.40
N TYR A 81 -4.47 -1.41 15.56
CA TYR A 81 -5.10 -1.21 16.86
C TYR A 81 -5.46 -2.54 17.54
N PHE A 82 -6.09 -3.48 16.83
CA PHE A 82 -6.51 -4.75 17.43
C PHE A 82 -5.33 -5.64 17.79
N ILE A 83 -4.25 -5.64 17.00
CA ILE A 83 -3.06 -6.42 17.34
C ILE A 83 -2.31 -5.82 18.54
N SER A 84 -2.20 -4.49 18.64
CA SER A 84 -1.58 -3.81 19.80
C SER A 84 -2.42 -3.95 21.07
N SER A 85 -3.75 -3.95 20.95
CA SER A 85 -4.71 -4.21 22.03
C SER A 85 -4.82 -5.69 22.43
N LYS A 86 -3.98 -6.58 21.86
CA LYS A 86 -4.02 -8.04 22.08
C LYS A 86 -5.35 -8.71 21.72
N ARG A 87 -6.22 -8.05 20.92
CA ARG A 87 -7.53 -8.56 20.47
C ARG A 87 -7.40 -9.37 19.17
N ILE A 88 -6.62 -10.45 19.20
CA ILE A 88 -6.23 -11.24 18.02
C ILE A 88 -7.45 -11.83 17.28
N LYS A 89 -8.47 -12.30 18.01
CA LYS A 89 -9.70 -12.84 17.39
C LYS A 89 -10.42 -11.81 16.52
N VAL A 90 -10.43 -10.53 16.92
CA VAL A 90 -11.06 -9.44 16.16
C VAL A 90 -10.22 -9.12 14.93
N HIS A 91 -8.89 -9.05 15.07
CA HIS A 91 -7.95 -8.90 13.95
C HIS A 91 -8.19 -9.98 12.87
N GLN A 92 -8.29 -11.24 13.28
CA GLN A 92 -8.55 -12.36 12.36
C GLN A 92 -9.92 -12.25 11.66
N LYS A 93 -10.98 -11.90 12.38
CA LYS A 93 -12.33 -11.72 11.78
C LYS A 93 -12.36 -10.57 10.79
N LEU A 94 -11.82 -9.40 11.15
CA LEU A 94 -11.74 -8.25 10.26
C LEU A 94 -10.76 -8.49 9.09
N GLY A 95 -9.81 -9.42 9.24
CA GLY A 95 -8.90 -9.80 8.15
C GLY A 95 -9.63 -10.33 6.92
N ILE A 96 -10.80 -10.96 7.11
CA ILE A 96 -11.66 -11.43 6.01
C ILE A 96 -12.16 -10.26 5.16
N VAL A 97 -12.50 -9.14 5.79
CA VAL A 97 -12.88 -7.91 5.08
C VAL A 97 -11.73 -7.43 4.18
N GLY A 98 -10.48 -7.55 4.65
CA GLY A 98 -9.30 -7.21 3.85
C GLY A 98 -9.13 -8.08 2.60
N VAL A 99 -9.50 -9.36 2.67
CA VAL A 99 -9.48 -10.27 1.52
C VAL A 99 -10.50 -9.86 0.44
N ILE A 100 -11.55 -9.12 0.81
CA ILE A 100 -12.56 -8.58 -0.13
C ILE A 100 -12.12 -7.21 -0.66
N ILE A 101 -11.63 -6.33 0.23
CA ILE A 101 -11.23 -4.97 -0.18
C ILE A 101 -10.02 -4.99 -1.13
N ALA A 102 -9.04 -5.88 -0.93
CA ALA A 102 -7.85 -5.93 -1.78
C ALA A 102 -8.15 -6.20 -3.27
N PRO A 103 -8.96 -7.21 -3.65
CA PRO A 103 -9.43 -7.36 -5.03
C PRO A 103 -10.20 -6.16 -5.55
N LEU A 104 -11.04 -5.53 -4.72
CA LEU A 104 -11.77 -4.31 -5.12
C LEU A 104 -10.81 -3.15 -5.42
N LEU A 105 -9.72 -2.99 -4.66
CA LEU A 105 -8.68 -2.02 -4.96
C LEU A 105 -8.03 -2.27 -6.32
N VAL A 106 -7.70 -3.54 -6.60
CA VAL A 106 -7.11 -3.92 -7.89
C VAL A 106 -8.07 -3.59 -9.03
N VAL A 107 -9.32 -4.05 -8.94
CA VAL A 107 -10.34 -3.85 -9.99
C VAL A 107 -10.62 -2.36 -10.21
N THR A 108 -10.90 -1.61 -9.15
CA THR A 108 -11.19 -0.18 -9.26
C THR A 108 -9.98 0.63 -9.73
N GLY A 109 -8.76 0.22 -9.33
CA GLY A 109 -7.50 0.80 -9.80
C GLY A 109 -7.24 0.55 -11.28
N LEU A 110 -7.58 -0.64 -11.80
CA LEU A 110 -7.51 -0.95 -13.23
C LEU A 110 -8.43 -0.01 -14.03
N PHE A 111 -9.70 0.13 -13.61
CA PHE A 111 -10.64 1.05 -14.26
C PHE A 111 -10.18 2.51 -14.19
N LEU A 112 -9.64 2.94 -13.05
CA LEU A 112 -9.10 4.29 -12.90
C LEU A 112 -7.89 4.53 -13.82
N THR A 113 -7.01 3.52 -13.96
CA THR A 113 -5.85 3.55 -14.86
C THR A 113 -6.27 3.68 -16.32
N ILE A 114 -7.27 2.89 -16.76
CA ILE A 114 -7.82 2.97 -18.12
C ILE A 114 -8.48 4.33 -18.36
N ALA A 115 -9.24 4.84 -17.40
CA ALA A 115 -9.86 6.15 -17.51
C ALA A 115 -8.81 7.28 -17.57
N ALA A 116 -7.76 7.20 -16.76
CA ALA A 116 -6.64 8.14 -16.78
C ALA A 116 -5.91 8.17 -18.13
N ALA A 117 -5.78 7.03 -18.79
CA ALA A 117 -5.18 6.96 -20.13
C ALA A 117 -6.06 7.60 -21.21
N LYS A 118 -7.37 7.42 -21.10
CA LYS A 118 -8.34 7.93 -22.07
C LYS A 118 -8.62 9.43 -21.90
N TYR A 119 -8.76 9.89 -20.67
CA TYR A 119 -9.18 11.26 -20.34
C TYR A 119 -8.01 12.15 -19.89
N GLY A 120 -6.80 11.61 -19.79
CA GLY A 120 -5.63 12.30 -19.27
C GLY A 120 -5.48 12.17 -17.74
N THR A 121 -4.26 12.37 -17.26
CA THR A 121 -3.93 12.34 -15.83
C THR A 121 -2.90 13.40 -15.48
N ALA A 122 -3.08 14.06 -14.34
CA ALA A 122 -2.10 15.00 -13.77
C ALA A 122 -0.95 14.30 -13.00
N ALA A 123 -0.94 12.97 -13.01
CA ALA A 123 0.12 12.15 -12.40
C ALA A 123 1.24 11.79 -13.40
N ALA A 124 0.99 11.90 -14.71
CA ALA A 124 2.02 11.67 -15.72
C ALA A 124 2.98 12.87 -15.75
N PRO A 125 4.31 12.64 -15.84
CA PRO A 125 5.27 13.71 -16.03
C PRO A 125 5.00 14.53 -17.30
N PRO A 126 5.40 15.81 -17.33
CA PRO A 126 5.39 16.59 -18.57
C PRO A 126 6.12 15.82 -19.67
N ASN A 127 5.56 15.80 -20.88
CA ASN A 127 6.10 15.12 -22.08
C ASN A 127 5.95 13.59 -22.12
N ILE A 128 5.31 12.93 -21.15
CA ILE A 128 4.98 11.51 -21.26
C ILE A 128 3.50 11.33 -21.63
N PRO A 129 3.19 10.65 -22.76
CA PRO A 129 1.80 10.34 -23.11
C PRO A 129 1.10 9.55 -21.99
N PRO A 130 -0.15 9.91 -21.62
CA PRO A 130 -0.91 9.21 -20.58
C PRO A 130 -1.02 7.69 -20.81
N LEU A 131 -1.07 7.26 -22.07
CA LEU A 131 -1.10 5.86 -22.46
C LEU A 131 0.18 5.11 -22.07
N SER A 132 1.34 5.70 -22.34
CA SER A 132 2.64 5.12 -21.95
C SER A 132 2.82 5.12 -20.44
N PHE A 133 2.30 6.15 -19.74
CA PHE A 133 2.36 6.24 -18.30
C PHE A 133 1.57 5.13 -17.58
N MET A 134 0.59 4.48 -18.24
CA MET A 134 -0.20 3.39 -17.65
C MET A 134 0.64 2.21 -17.14
N ILE A 135 1.84 2.01 -17.68
CA ILE A 135 2.73 0.94 -17.23
C ILE A 135 3.06 1.05 -15.73
N VAL A 136 3.11 2.28 -15.21
CA VAL A 136 3.40 2.56 -13.80
C VAL A 136 2.26 2.07 -12.89
N PRO A 137 1.02 2.58 -13.00
CA PRO A 137 -0.07 2.11 -12.17
C PRO A 137 -0.44 0.64 -12.42
N PHE A 138 -0.27 0.10 -13.63
CA PHE A 138 -0.42 -1.35 -13.82
C PHE A 138 0.62 -2.16 -13.05
N GLY A 139 1.88 -1.71 -13.07
CA GLY A 139 2.95 -2.28 -12.26
C GLY A 139 2.61 -2.24 -10.77
N ASP A 140 2.14 -1.10 -10.27
CA ASP A 140 1.74 -0.94 -8.86
C ASP A 140 0.62 -1.91 -8.47
N LEU A 141 -0.40 -2.08 -9.32
CA LEU A 141 -1.50 -3.02 -9.07
C LEU A 141 -1.02 -4.48 -9.05
N LEU A 142 -0.10 -4.85 -9.94
CA LEU A 142 0.49 -6.18 -9.98
C LEU A 142 1.33 -6.44 -8.72
N VAL A 143 2.22 -5.51 -8.36
CA VAL A 143 3.08 -5.60 -7.17
C VAL A 143 2.22 -5.69 -5.91
N PHE A 144 1.19 -4.84 -5.79
CA PHE A 144 0.23 -4.89 -4.69
C PHE A 144 -0.46 -6.25 -4.59
N ALA A 145 -0.97 -6.78 -5.71
CA ALA A 145 -1.65 -8.07 -5.73
C ALA A 145 -0.73 -9.23 -5.29
N VAL A 146 0.51 -9.25 -5.79
CA VAL A 146 1.51 -10.28 -5.43
C VAL A 146 1.90 -10.17 -3.95
N LEU A 147 2.21 -8.96 -3.47
CA LEU A 147 2.58 -8.74 -2.08
C LEU A 147 1.45 -9.10 -1.13
N PHE A 148 0.21 -8.75 -1.47
CA PHE A 148 -0.96 -9.07 -0.66
C PHE A 148 -1.24 -10.58 -0.65
N ALA A 149 -1.17 -11.24 -1.81
CA ALA A 149 -1.32 -12.69 -1.90
C ALA A 149 -0.25 -13.41 -1.07
N ALA A 150 1.02 -12.97 -1.17
CA ALA A 150 2.11 -13.47 -0.34
C ALA A 150 1.85 -13.22 1.16
N ALA A 151 1.34 -12.04 1.53
CA ALA A 151 1.00 -11.71 2.92
C ALA A 151 -0.06 -12.65 3.48
N MET A 152 -1.06 -13.04 2.67
CA MET A 152 -2.09 -13.99 3.05
C MET A 152 -1.55 -15.43 3.11
N TYR A 153 -0.69 -15.83 2.18
CA TYR A 153 -0.02 -17.13 2.20
C TYR A 153 0.81 -17.31 3.47
N TYR A 154 1.64 -16.31 3.81
CA TYR A 154 2.47 -16.30 5.01
C TYR A 154 1.73 -15.85 6.28
N ARG A 155 0.39 -15.81 6.32
CA ARG A 155 -0.39 -15.35 7.49
C ARG A 155 -0.11 -16.11 8.79
N LYS A 156 0.36 -17.36 8.71
CA LYS A 156 0.77 -18.16 9.87
C LYS A 156 2.14 -17.76 10.42
N ASN A 157 2.97 -17.12 9.60
CA ASN A 157 4.28 -16.59 9.97
C ASN A 157 4.17 -15.08 10.25
N SER A 158 3.96 -14.73 11.53
CA SER A 158 3.71 -13.35 11.95
C SER A 158 4.75 -12.33 11.48
N PRO A 159 6.08 -12.58 11.57
CA PRO A 159 7.09 -11.70 11.01
C PRO A 159 6.91 -11.41 9.51
N ASN A 160 6.75 -12.45 8.69
CA ASN A 160 6.63 -12.28 7.24
C ASN A 160 5.32 -11.60 6.86
N HIS A 161 4.20 -12.00 7.48
CA HIS A 161 2.89 -11.39 7.27
C HIS A 161 2.92 -9.88 7.50
N LYS A 162 3.44 -9.43 8.65
CA LYS A 162 3.52 -8.00 8.98
C LYS A 162 4.38 -7.22 7.99
N ARG A 163 5.54 -7.76 7.61
CA ARG A 163 6.46 -7.12 6.63
C ARG A 163 5.80 -6.98 5.27
N LEU A 164 5.11 -8.02 4.79
CA LEU A 164 4.43 -7.99 3.50
C LEU A 164 3.24 -7.01 3.50
N ILE A 165 2.46 -6.95 4.59
CA ILE A 165 1.39 -5.94 4.72
C ILE A 165 1.95 -4.50 4.77
N LEU A 166 3.13 -4.26 5.35
CA LEU A 166 3.76 -2.93 5.26
C LEU A 166 4.16 -2.60 3.83
N LEU A 167 4.72 -3.57 3.10
CA LEU A 167 5.11 -3.37 1.70
C LEU A 167 3.90 -3.06 0.82
N THR A 168 2.72 -3.65 1.07
CA THR A 168 1.51 -3.29 0.32
C THR A 168 1.09 -1.83 0.57
N MET A 169 1.25 -1.32 1.80
CA MET A 169 0.95 0.09 2.10
C MET A 169 1.96 1.03 1.44
N LEU A 170 3.25 0.69 1.50
CA LEU A 170 4.31 1.46 0.82
C LEU A 170 4.12 1.51 -0.69
N CYS A 171 3.71 0.39 -1.30
CA CYS A 171 3.42 0.31 -2.73
C CYS A 171 2.37 1.33 -3.18
N VAL A 172 1.35 1.58 -2.36
CA VAL A 172 0.29 2.54 -2.68
C VAL A 172 0.67 3.97 -2.26
N CYS A 173 1.55 4.13 -1.29
CA CYS A 173 2.06 5.42 -0.82
C CYS A 173 3.17 5.96 -1.74
N ARG A 174 2.88 6.22 -3.02
CA ARG A 174 3.87 6.85 -3.90
C ARG A 174 3.88 8.36 -3.67
N PRO A 175 4.99 8.96 -3.21
CA PRO A 175 5.09 10.41 -3.12
C PRO A 175 5.02 11.00 -4.53
N ARG A 176 4.21 12.05 -4.70
CA ARG A 176 4.28 12.90 -5.88
C ARG A 176 5.67 13.53 -5.87
N SER A 177 6.54 13.13 -6.80
CA SER A 177 7.72 13.94 -7.11
C SER A 177 7.18 15.20 -7.80
N HIS A 178 7.09 16.28 -7.05
CA HIS A 178 6.87 17.60 -7.63
C HIS A 178 8.03 17.87 -8.59
N ASP A 179 7.70 18.39 -9.76
CA ASP A 179 8.66 18.80 -10.77
C ASP A 179 9.72 19.71 -10.13
N PHE A 180 10.99 19.31 -10.22
CA PHE A 180 12.07 20.30 -10.15
C PHE A 180 11.82 21.29 -11.28
N PRO A 181 11.89 22.61 -11.04
CA PRO A 181 11.92 23.55 -12.14
C PRO A 181 13.10 23.17 -13.03
N ALA A 182 12.81 22.74 -14.26
CA ALA A 182 13.80 22.70 -15.32
C ALA A 182 13.88 24.13 -15.81
N ASP A 183 14.88 24.85 -15.29
CA ASP A 183 15.54 25.94 -16.00
C ASP A 183 16.07 25.48 -17.36
#